data_AF-A0A8I0HR70-F1
#
_entry.id   AF-A0A8I0HR70-F1
#
_cell.length_a   1.000
_cell.length_b   1.000
_cell.length_c   1.000
_cell.angle_alpha   90.00
_cell.angle_beta   90.00
_cell.angle_gamma   90.00
#
_symmetry.space_group_name_H-M   'P 1'
#
loop_
_entity.id
_entity.type
_entity.pdbx_description
1 polymer ?
#
loop_
_entity_poly.entity_id
_entity_poly.type
_entity_poly.pdbx_seq_one_letter_code
_entity_poly.pdbx_strand_id
1 'polypeptide(L)'
;MALTSILHRLADERRSDLSRGEIAPRTLSAPTVEDSPSLRRELEKLRQQVLKEQNHLTSILGTWSEFLTSTGDNTDVLRSTAELALQLEQVRDAALEAERHLGAAASTDQVRAALADLSSQISSCNHRHAQVIDALQTRLAAHSVHHAYR
;
A
#
# COMPACT_ATOMS: atom_id res chain seq x y z
N MET A 1 7.87 18.92 -10.39
CA MET A 1 9.03 18.12 -9.94
C MET A 1 8.73 17.29 -8.70
N ALA A 2 8.25 17.88 -7.58
CA ALA A 2 8.00 17.11 -6.35
C ALA A 2 6.97 15.97 -6.53
N LEU A 3 5.77 16.26 -7.07
CA LEU A 3 4.72 15.26 -7.32
C LEU A 3 5.17 14.09 -8.23
N THR A 4 6.01 14.36 -9.23
CA THR A 4 6.55 13.32 -10.13
C THR A 4 7.54 12.40 -9.39
N SER A 5 8.41 12.97 -8.55
CA SER A 5 9.34 12.21 -7.70
C SER A 5 8.58 11.34 -6.68
N ILE A 6 7.51 11.90 -6.14
CA ILE A 6 6.59 11.24 -5.22
C ILE A 6 5.93 10.02 -5.88
N LEU A 7 5.38 10.21 -7.07
CA LEU A 7 4.74 9.16 -7.85
C LEU A 7 5.74 8.05 -8.18
N HIS A 8 6.98 8.41 -8.54
CA HIS A 8 8.05 7.45 -8.77
C HIS A 8 8.34 6.59 -7.54
N ARG A 9 8.35 7.19 -6.34
CA ARG A 9 8.60 6.46 -5.09
C ARG A 9 7.46 5.52 -4.73
N LEU A 10 6.21 5.91 -4.95
CA LEU A 10 5.05 5.05 -4.69
C LEU A 10 4.85 3.95 -5.73
N ALA A 11 5.36 4.15 -6.94
CA ALA A 11 5.33 3.17 -8.00
C ALA A 11 6.14 1.92 -7.65
N ASP A 12 5.70 0.78 -8.18
CA ASP A 12 6.53 -0.40 -8.28
C ASP A 12 7.51 -0.19 -9.46
N GLU A 13 8.76 0.11 -9.13
CA GLU A 13 9.83 0.38 -10.11
C GLU A 13 10.04 -0.77 -11.11
N ARG A 14 9.69 -2.01 -10.75
CA ARG A 14 9.86 -3.17 -11.63
C ARG A 14 8.70 -3.33 -12.62
N ARG A 15 7.55 -2.74 -12.31
CA ARG A 15 6.30 -2.89 -13.07
C ARG A 15 5.83 -1.59 -13.70
N SER A 16 6.51 -0.48 -13.45
CA SER A 16 6.13 0.84 -13.93
C SER A 16 7.10 1.35 -15.00
N ASP A 17 6.56 1.92 -16.07
CA ASP A 17 7.29 2.73 -17.04
C ASP A 17 6.84 4.19 -16.94
N LEU A 18 7.55 4.95 -16.12
CA LEU A 18 7.28 6.37 -15.87
C LEU A 18 7.50 7.23 -17.11
N SER A 19 8.36 6.80 -18.05
CA SER A 19 8.61 7.55 -19.28
C SER A 19 7.39 7.50 -20.21
N ARG A 20 6.60 6.42 -20.11
CA ARG A 20 5.36 6.21 -20.87
C ARG A 20 4.10 6.53 -20.06
N GLY A 21 4.25 6.93 -18.79
CA GLY A 21 3.14 7.21 -17.89
C GLY A 21 2.41 5.96 -17.37
N GLU A 22 2.98 4.78 -17.56
CA GLU A 22 2.43 3.51 -17.09
C GLU A 22 2.91 3.25 -15.66
N ILE A 23 2.02 3.38 -14.67
CA ILE A 23 2.41 3.34 -13.25
C ILE A 23 1.64 2.23 -12.55
N ALA A 24 2.39 1.24 -12.08
CA ALA A 24 1.84 0.14 -11.31
C ALA A 24 2.06 0.40 -9.81
N PRO A 25 1.02 0.24 -8.97
CA PRO A 25 1.21 0.26 -7.52
C PRO A 25 2.03 -0.93 -7.05
N ARG A 26 2.75 -0.72 -5.95
CA ARG A 26 3.29 -1.82 -5.14
C ARG A 26 2.13 -2.65 -4.60
N THR A 27 2.30 -3.97 -4.61
CA THR A 27 1.25 -4.91 -4.18
C THR A 27 1.78 -5.88 -3.16
N LEU A 28 1.02 -6.07 -2.08
CA LEU A 28 1.22 -7.13 -1.11
C LEU A 28 0.71 -8.46 -1.70
N SER A 29 1.43 -9.54 -1.40
CA SER A 29 1.07 -10.89 -1.85
C SER A 29 0.29 -11.62 -0.76
N ALA A 30 -0.85 -12.19 -1.13
CA ALA A 30 -1.59 -13.07 -0.22
C ALA A 30 -0.85 -14.42 -0.05
N PRO A 31 -0.88 -15.02 1.15
CA PRO A 31 -0.40 -16.38 1.33
C PRO A 31 -1.21 -17.34 0.44
N THR A 32 -0.53 -18.27 -0.22
CA THR A 32 -1.17 -19.23 -1.15
C THR A 32 -1.10 -20.67 -0.67
N VAL A 33 -0.38 -20.89 0.43
CA VAL A 33 -0.01 -22.22 0.91
C VAL A 33 -0.73 -22.50 2.22
N GLU A 34 -1.37 -23.68 2.33
CA GLU A 34 -2.13 -24.07 3.52
C GLU A 34 -1.30 -24.91 4.53
N ASP A 35 -0.11 -25.38 4.15
CA ASP A 35 0.75 -26.12 5.07
C ASP A 35 1.31 -25.21 6.17
N SER A 36 1.11 -25.59 7.43
CA SER A 36 1.41 -24.75 8.60
C SER A 36 2.84 -24.19 8.66
N PRO A 37 3.93 -24.95 8.38
CA PRO A 37 5.28 -24.41 8.44
C PRO A 37 5.63 -23.47 7.27
N SER A 38 5.09 -23.69 6.07
CA SER A 38 5.29 -22.75 4.95
C SER A 38 4.42 -21.52 5.09
N LEU A 39 3.16 -21.69 5.52
CA LEU A 39 2.26 -20.58 5.80
C LEU A 39 2.83 -19.62 6.85
N ARG A 40 3.41 -20.15 7.95
CA ARG A 40 4.08 -19.29 8.94
C ARG A 40 5.22 -18.46 8.32
N ARG A 41 5.98 -19.03 7.38
CA ARG A 41 7.04 -18.29 6.67
C ARG A 41 6.47 -17.25 5.70
N GLU A 42 5.34 -17.52 5.06
CA GLU A 42 4.66 -16.55 4.19
C GLU A 42 4.08 -15.39 5.00
N LEU A 43 3.47 -15.67 6.15
CA LEU A 43 2.97 -14.63 7.07
C LEU A 43 4.10 -13.75 7.60
N GLU A 44 5.23 -14.33 8.03
CA GLU A 44 6.41 -13.56 8.42
C GLU A 44 6.89 -12.64 7.28
N LYS A 45 7.02 -13.19 6.06
CA LYS A 45 7.42 -12.41 4.88
C LYS A 45 6.46 -11.26 4.61
N LEU A 46 5.15 -11.50 4.71
CA LEU A 46 4.12 -10.48 4.56
C LEU A 46 4.28 -9.38 5.61
N ARG A 47 4.47 -9.71 6.88
CA ARG A 47 4.69 -8.71 7.94
C ARG A 47 5.94 -7.86 7.67
N GLN A 48 7.02 -8.47 7.21
CA GLN A 48 8.23 -7.73 6.81
C GLN A 48 8.00 -6.83 5.60
N GLN A 49 7.18 -7.26 4.62
CA GLN A 49 6.78 -6.42 3.48
C GLN A 49 5.94 -5.22 3.94
N VAL A 50 4.94 -5.46 4.79
CA VAL A 50 4.09 -4.40 5.35
C VAL A 50 4.92 -3.38 6.12
N LEU A 51 5.87 -3.81 6.96
CA LEU A 51 6.76 -2.91 7.69
C LEU A 51 7.63 -2.07 6.73
N LYS A 52 8.16 -2.68 5.67
CA LYS A 52 8.91 -1.94 4.64
C LYS A 52 8.03 -0.89 3.97
N GLU A 53 6.80 -1.23 3.63
CA GLU A 53 5.87 -0.30 2.98
C GLU A 53 5.45 0.84 3.92
N GLN A 54 5.18 0.54 5.21
CA GLN A 54 4.89 1.58 6.22
C GLN A 54 6.05 2.56 6.40
N ASN A 55 7.28 2.05 6.50
CA ASN A 55 8.48 2.88 6.62
C ASN A 55 8.70 3.74 5.36
N HIS A 56 8.47 3.13 4.19
CA HIS A 56 8.54 3.82 2.91
C HIS A 56 7.51 4.94 2.81
N LEU A 57 6.25 4.65 3.13
CA LEU A 57 5.16 5.63 3.14
C LEU A 57 5.45 6.78 4.12
N THR A 58 6.00 6.48 5.30
CA THR A 58 6.39 7.49 6.30
C THR A 58 7.50 8.40 5.77
N SER A 59 8.53 7.83 5.12
CA SER A 59 9.62 8.59 4.51
C SER A 59 9.12 9.51 3.37
N ILE A 60 8.21 8.98 2.57
CA ILE A 60 7.52 9.71 1.50
C ILE A 60 6.73 10.88 2.10
N LEU A 61 5.89 10.63 3.11
CA LEU A 61 5.09 11.65 3.80
C LEU A 61 5.95 12.75 4.45
N GLY A 62 7.10 12.39 5.02
CA GLY A 62 8.07 13.38 5.52
C GLY A 62 8.54 14.33 4.41
N THR A 63 8.88 13.77 3.25
CA THR A 63 9.24 14.53 2.05
C THR A 63 8.05 15.33 1.49
N TRP A 64 6.81 14.84 1.67
CA TRP A 64 5.59 15.50 1.22
C TRP A 64 5.20 16.69 2.09
N SER A 65 5.51 16.68 3.39
CA SER A 65 5.01 17.68 4.34
C SER A 65 5.32 19.13 3.90
N GLU A 66 6.48 19.37 3.32
CA GLU A 66 6.89 20.67 2.75
C GLU A 66 6.12 21.03 1.48
N PHE A 67 5.80 20.04 0.63
CA PHE A 67 5.04 20.27 -0.59
C PHE A 67 3.55 20.50 -0.31
N LEU A 68 2.97 19.70 0.58
CA LEU A 68 1.56 19.73 0.95
C LEU A 68 1.14 21.03 1.62
N THR A 69 2.05 21.62 2.41
CA THR A 69 1.84 22.92 3.07
C THR A 69 1.95 24.10 2.12
N SER A 70 2.53 23.91 0.92
CA SER A 70 2.71 24.97 -0.08
C SER A 70 1.57 25.09 -1.10
N THR A 71 0.69 24.08 -1.21
CA THR A 71 -0.38 24.02 -2.22
C THR A 71 -1.73 23.76 -1.54
N GLY A 72 -2.67 24.71 -1.68
CA GLY A 72 -3.91 24.77 -0.87
C GLY A 72 -4.98 23.71 -1.14
N ASP A 73 -4.69 22.67 -1.91
CA ASP A 73 -5.67 21.64 -2.27
C ASP A 73 -5.00 20.28 -2.50
N ASN A 74 -4.63 19.63 -1.39
CA ASN A 74 -4.05 18.28 -1.35
C ASN A 74 -4.76 17.37 -0.33
N THR A 75 -5.91 17.80 0.18
CA THR A 75 -6.65 17.12 1.26
C THR A 75 -7.02 15.69 0.89
N ASP A 76 -7.40 15.45 -0.36
CA ASP A 76 -7.79 14.11 -0.81
C ASP A 76 -6.59 13.16 -0.90
N VAL A 77 -5.45 13.63 -1.42
CA VAL A 77 -4.20 12.87 -1.45
C VAL A 77 -3.73 12.53 -0.03
N LEU A 78 -3.84 13.47 0.90
CA LEU A 78 -3.53 13.26 2.31
C LEU A 78 -4.45 12.22 2.95
N ARG A 79 -5.76 12.35 2.71
CA ARG A 79 -6.76 11.39 3.22
C ARG A 79 -6.50 9.99 2.69
N SER A 80 -6.36 9.83 1.37
CA SER A 80 -6.08 8.52 0.76
C SER A 80 -4.78 7.91 1.29
N THR A 81 -3.77 8.74 1.57
CA THR A 81 -2.49 8.26 2.12
C THR A 81 -2.62 7.83 3.58
N ALA A 82 -3.37 8.57 4.40
CA ALA A 82 -3.66 8.17 5.78
C ALA A 82 -4.49 6.87 5.83
N GLU A 83 -5.47 6.73 4.93
CA GLU A 83 -6.24 5.49 4.79
C GLU A 83 -5.37 4.31 4.36
N LEU A 84 -4.40 4.52 3.47
CA LEU A 84 -3.42 3.49 3.10
C LEU A 84 -2.56 3.07 4.29
N ALA A 85 -2.07 4.03 5.09
CA ALA A 85 -1.29 3.73 6.30
C ALA A 85 -2.09 2.87 7.29
N LEU A 86 -3.35 3.23 7.54
CA LEU A 86 -4.24 2.45 8.40
C LEU A 86 -4.48 1.03 7.84
N GLN A 87 -4.66 0.90 6.53
CA GLN A 87 -4.90 -0.39 5.90
C GLN A 87 -3.67 -1.30 5.99
N LEU A 88 -2.46 -0.76 5.91
CA LEU A 88 -1.22 -1.51 6.15
C LEU A 88 -1.17 -2.06 7.59
N GLU A 89 -1.59 -1.27 8.58
CA GLU A 89 -1.69 -1.73 9.97
C GLU A 89 -2.72 -2.87 10.11
N GLN A 90 -3.88 -2.74 9.46
CA GLN A 90 -4.91 -3.79 9.46
C GLN A 90 -4.40 -5.11 8.85
N VAL A 91 -3.62 -5.04 7.76
CA VAL A 91 -2.99 -6.24 7.17
C VAL A 91 -1.99 -6.88 8.13
N ARG A 92 -1.17 -6.07 8.83
CA ARG A 92 -0.22 -6.57 9.84
C ARG A 92 -0.96 -7.30 10.96
N ASP A 93 -2.03 -6.70 11.47
CA ASP A 93 -2.78 -7.24 12.60
C ASP A 93 -3.53 -8.52 12.20
N ALA A 94 -4.12 -8.56 11.00
CA ALA A 94 -4.73 -9.77 10.44
C ALA A 94 -3.69 -10.90 10.22
N ALA A 95 -2.46 -10.57 9.78
CA ALA A 95 -1.39 -11.55 9.63
C ALA A 95 -0.96 -12.14 10.98
N LEU A 96 -0.85 -11.30 12.02
CA LEU A 96 -0.58 -11.75 13.39
C LEU A 96 -1.70 -12.64 13.94
N GLU A 97 -2.95 -12.32 13.66
CA GLU A 97 -4.09 -13.15 14.09
C GLU A 97 -4.09 -14.51 13.39
N ALA A 98 -3.80 -14.55 12.09
CA ALA A 98 -3.60 -15.80 11.37
C ALA A 98 -2.45 -16.65 11.95
N GLU A 99 -1.32 -16.03 12.31
CA GLU A 99 -0.20 -16.71 12.99
C GLU A 99 -0.61 -17.29 14.35
N ARG A 100 -1.41 -16.57 15.14
CA ARG A 100 -1.92 -17.04 16.44
C ARG A 100 -2.78 -18.29 16.28
N HIS A 101 -3.69 -18.30 15.31
CA HIS A 101 -4.53 -19.46 15.04
C HIS A 101 -3.71 -20.68 14.59
N LEU A 102 -2.59 -20.48 13.86
CA LEU A 102 -1.68 -21.57 13.49
C LEU A 102 -0.87 -22.14 14.67
N GLY A 103 -0.63 -21.34 15.71
CA GLY A 103 0.09 -21.77 16.91
C GLY A 103 -0.80 -22.40 17.98
N ALA A 104 -2.09 -22.08 17.98
CA ALA A 104 -3.08 -22.64 18.88
C ALA A 104 -3.60 -24.00 18.37
N ALA A 105 -4.24 -24.78 19.25
CA ALA A 105 -5.06 -25.93 18.86
C ALA A 105 -6.37 -25.49 18.16
N ALA A 106 -6.28 -24.49 17.27
CA ALA A 106 -7.40 -23.95 16.51
C ALA A 106 -7.93 -24.98 15.52
N SER A 107 -9.22 -24.90 15.21
CA SER A 107 -9.79 -25.74 14.15
C SER A 107 -9.30 -25.27 12.78
N THR A 108 -9.25 -26.18 11.82
CA THR A 108 -8.92 -25.87 10.42
C THR A 108 -9.81 -24.77 9.85
N ASP A 109 -11.08 -24.69 10.28
CA ASP A 109 -12.01 -23.66 9.84
C ASP A 109 -11.67 -22.26 10.40
N GLN A 110 -11.14 -22.17 11.62
CA GLN A 110 -10.66 -20.91 12.19
C GLN A 110 -9.45 -20.38 11.41
N VAL A 111 -8.50 -21.26 11.08
CA VAL A 111 -7.34 -20.91 10.25
C VAL A 111 -7.80 -20.44 8.86
N ARG A 112 -8.74 -21.16 8.23
CA ARG A 112 -9.27 -20.77 6.92
C ARG A 112 -9.98 -19.43 6.96
N ALA A 113 -10.78 -19.16 7.98
CA ALA A 113 -11.45 -17.88 8.17
C ALA A 113 -10.46 -16.72 8.34
N ALA A 114 -9.40 -16.92 9.15
CA ALA A 114 -8.35 -15.93 9.34
C ALA A 114 -7.58 -15.63 8.03
N LEU A 115 -7.31 -16.65 7.22
CA LEU A 115 -6.67 -16.47 5.91
C LEU A 115 -7.58 -15.76 4.89
N ALA A 116 -8.89 -16.04 4.93
CA ALA A 116 -9.85 -15.35 4.08
C ALA A 116 -9.96 -13.86 4.44
N ASP A 117 -10.01 -13.53 5.74
CA ASP A 117 -9.98 -12.14 6.21
C ASP A 117 -8.67 -11.46 5.79
N LEU A 118 -7.51 -12.09 6.04
CA LEU A 118 -6.22 -11.55 5.61
C LEU A 118 -6.16 -11.25 4.11
N SER A 119 -6.66 -12.16 3.28
CA SER A 119 -6.72 -11.98 1.82
C SER A 119 -7.60 -10.79 1.41
N SER A 120 -8.72 -10.59 2.12
CA SER A 120 -9.60 -9.42 1.95
C SER A 120 -8.89 -8.12 2.32
N GLN A 121 -8.17 -8.10 3.45
CA GLN A 121 -7.40 -6.93 3.90
C GLN A 121 -6.27 -6.59 2.92
N ILE A 122 -5.56 -7.59 2.40
CA ILE A 122 -4.52 -7.41 1.38
C ILE A 122 -5.10 -6.83 0.11
N SER A 123 -6.23 -7.35 -0.36
CA SER A 123 -6.90 -6.86 -1.57
C SER A 123 -7.34 -5.41 -1.41
N SER A 124 -7.90 -5.05 -0.25
CA SER A 124 -8.28 -3.68 0.10
C SER A 124 -7.06 -2.76 0.15
N CYS A 125 -5.95 -3.20 0.73
CA CYS A 125 -4.68 -2.46 0.77
C CYS A 125 -4.14 -2.18 -0.63
N ASN A 126 -4.11 -3.20 -1.49
CA ASN A 126 -3.64 -3.06 -2.87
C ASN A 126 -4.53 -2.09 -3.66
N HIS A 127 -5.85 -2.11 -3.45
CA HIS A 127 -6.77 -1.16 -4.06
C HIS A 127 -6.50 0.28 -3.61
N ARG A 128 -6.29 0.51 -2.31
CA ARG A 128 -5.95 1.85 -1.78
C ARG A 128 -4.62 2.38 -2.31
N HIS A 129 -3.62 1.50 -2.46
CA HIS A 129 -2.36 1.86 -3.11
C HIS A 129 -2.59 2.39 -4.53
N ALA A 130 -3.45 1.73 -5.31
CA ALA A 130 -3.82 2.17 -6.64
C ALA A 130 -4.55 3.54 -6.62
N GLN A 131 -5.48 3.74 -5.67
CA GLN A 131 -6.20 5.00 -5.52
C GLN A 131 -5.29 6.18 -5.21
N VAL A 132 -4.27 6.00 -4.35
CA VAL A 132 -3.28 7.06 -4.06
C VAL A 132 -2.51 7.44 -5.32
N ILE A 133 -2.10 6.45 -6.12
CA ILE A 133 -1.39 6.68 -7.39
C ILE A 133 -2.28 7.43 -8.39
N ASP A 134 -3.54 7.02 -8.55
CA ASP A 134 -4.50 7.65 -9.46
C ASP A 134 -4.81 9.11 -9.06
N ALA A 135 -4.99 9.36 -7.76
CA ALA A 135 -5.18 10.71 -7.23
C ALA A 135 -3.98 11.62 -7.53
N LEU A 136 -2.75 11.09 -7.38
CA LEU A 136 -1.52 11.82 -7.71
C LEU A 136 -1.37 12.07 -9.22
N GLN A 137 -1.71 11.10 -10.06
CA GLN A 137 -1.69 11.24 -11.52
C GLN A 137 -2.69 12.29 -12.00
N THR A 138 -3.93 12.23 -11.50
CA THR A 138 -4.97 13.23 -11.77
C THR A 138 -4.49 14.63 -11.38
N ARG A 139 -3.84 14.75 -10.21
CA ARG A 139 -3.31 16.03 -9.74
C ARG A 139 -2.18 16.58 -10.61
N LEU A 140 -1.27 15.71 -11.04
CA LEU A 140 -0.19 16.07 -11.96
C LEU A 140 -0.70 16.55 -13.30
N ALA A 141 -1.72 15.89 -13.86
CA ALA A 141 -2.36 16.29 -15.11
C ALA A 141 -3.04 17.67 -14.98
N ALA A 142 -3.74 17.93 -13.86
CA ALA A 142 -4.35 19.23 -13.63
C ALA A 142 -3.30 20.37 -13.53
N HIS A 143 -2.15 20.11 -12.89
CA HIS A 143 -1.05 21.08 -12.78
C HIS A 143 -0.35 21.35 -14.12
N SER A 144 -0.16 20.34 -14.97
CA SER A 144 0.49 20.52 -16.28
C SER A 144 -0.40 21.31 -17.25
N VAL A 145 -1.72 21.09 -17.23
CA VAL A 145 -2.69 21.85 -18.03
C VAL A 145 -2.71 23.32 -17.63
N HIS A 146 -2.68 23.62 -16.32
CA HIS A 146 -2.70 25.00 -15.83
C HIS A 146 -1.42 25.80 -16.18
N HIS A 147 -0.32 25.12 -16.49
CA HIS A 147 0.93 25.72 -16.94
C HIS A 147 1.02 25.92 -18.46
N ALA A 148 0.23 25.19 -19.26
CA ALA A 148 0.21 25.30 -20.72
C ALA A 148 -0.64 26.48 -21.24
N TYR A 149 -1.50 27.06 -20.38
CA TYR A 149 -2.36 28.21 -20.69
C TYR A 149 -1.86 29.54 -20.12
N ARG A 150 -0.60 29.62 -19.70
CA ARG A 150 0.10 30.86 -19.33
C ARG A 150 1.24 31.13 -20.31
#